data_AF-A0ABD3Q4Z0-F1
#
_entry.id   AF-A0ABD3Q4Z0-F1
#
_cell.length_a   1.000
_cell.length_b   1.000
_cell.length_c   1.000
_cell.angle_alpha   90.00
_cell.angle_beta   90.00
_cell.angle_gamma   90.00
#
_symmetry.space_group_name_H-M   'P 1'
#
loop_
_entity.id
_entity.type
_entity.pdbx_description
1 polymer ?
#
loop_
_entity_poly.entity_id
_entity_poly.type
_entity_poly.pdbx_seq_one_letter_code
_entity_poly.pdbx_strand_id
1 'polypeptide(L)'
;MTSRKRRHPQCSSTLLFSSLLLSTIRHTTSECNYCSDTLSGYIQIPGTSCREYVQCTNNAIGQSFQCGAGLIFDPSLNQCNWEYSVTCGPDYDCPSEAPVVGPTMGPTEEPTEEPNWAPTESPVRGVLPPGITSSGGGGGSSFTSNTNVAPPTMTGFQTIYTSQKLGPNTPYKHEHHAAIFAHLNANKISIYNNIFSRSKKLYPSTTNTKTSRSYSYQQFTNALRTMSEIGYTIPYIDENDQESSYQNTFYLGDPQSKDGAAVGLLNIILFLSSSIESFGYNSCDEVNRDEYNGYLAESNSCGQWGLSYQDMHCDMSESHMECPLDYGMSLSAAENAVGVTPFFCGDTEDRPFTGVAGYNGNVDVAESPVQSREGRTDVENCCWWGRGVIPTRGVCQYGKLNYYIGARAKEEGREALLPDIDFCTSPQMICSIEDGNVEWITGLWRWVDGVQTYDDPEWSYIRQLNQFVMGGMRDVSFIEVVSGIVSQGCHAPPCEGGSAVEVVDTRQRWEDFKLVAKTFGLPVKSVQL
;
A
#
# COMPACT_ATOMS: atom_id res chain seq x y z
N MET A 1 -71.05 -6.10 20.33
CA MET A 1 -71.29 -5.14 21.43
C MET A 1 -69.95 -4.52 21.83
N THR A 2 -69.90 -3.18 21.84
CA THR A 2 -68.96 -2.29 22.55
C THR A 2 -67.45 -2.31 22.24
N SER A 3 -67.11 -1.41 21.30
CA SER A 3 -65.93 -0.54 21.19
C SER A 3 -65.15 -0.23 22.48
N ARG A 4 -63.81 -0.21 22.37
CA ARG A 4 -62.94 0.71 23.14
C ARG A 4 -61.79 1.23 22.27
N LYS A 5 -62.02 2.41 21.66
CA LYS A 5 -61.00 3.29 21.05
C LYS A 5 -60.01 3.77 22.13
N ARG A 6 -58.70 3.63 21.88
CA ARG A 6 -57.66 4.41 22.58
C ARG A 6 -57.45 5.72 21.82
N ARG A 7 -57.54 6.83 22.56
CA ARG A 7 -57.41 8.21 22.11
C ARG A 7 -55.93 8.60 22.07
N HIS A 8 -55.48 9.13 20.94
CA HIS A 8 -54.32 10.02 20.87
C HIS A 8 -54.72 11.40 21.40
N PRO A 9 -53.91 12.08 22.23
CA PRO A 9 -54.10 13.49 22.52
C PRO A 9 -53.43 14.32 21.43
N GLN A 10 -54.25 15.11 20.73
CA GLN A 10 -53.83 16.31 20.01
C GLN A 10 -53.31 17.34 21.02
N CYS A 11 -52.20 18.00 20.72
CA CYS A 11 -51.84 19.26 21.37
C CYS A 11 -51.90 20.38 20.34
N SER A 12 -52.68 21.40 20.71
CA SER A 12 -53.15 22.51 19.90
C SER A 12 -52.09 23.61 19.80
N SER A 13 -51.99 24.22 18.61
CA SER A 13 -51.30 25.48 18.39
C SER A 13 -51.83 26.57 19.33
N THR A 14 -50.93 27.21 20.07
CA THR A 14 -51.13 28.57 20.60
C THR A 14 -49.79 29.31 20.45
N LEU A 15 -49.71 30.19 19.44
CA LEU A 15 -48.59 31.09 19.19
C LEU A 15 -48.66 32.23 20.22
N LEU A 16 -47.67 32.28 21.13
CA LEU A 16 -47.34 33.48 21.90
C LEU A 16 -46.04 34.05 21.31
N PHE A 17 -46.17 35.17 20.60
CA PHE A 17 -45.05 35.99 20.15
C PHE A 17 -44.36 36.60 21.38
N SER A 18 -43.20 36.07 21.73
CA SER A 18 -42.23 36.77 22.58
C SER A 18 -41.15 37.36 21.68
N SER A 19 -41.16 38.67 21.57
CA SER A 19 -40.18 39.48 20.86
C SER A 19 -38.82 39.43 21.57
N LEU A 20 -37.89 38.63 21.04
CA LEU A 20 -36.46 38.84 21.24
C LEU A 20 -35.86 39.33 19.92
N LEU A 21 -35.25 40.52 19.97
CA LEU A 21 -34.46 41.11 18.90
C LEU A 21 -33.29 40.20 18.54
N LEU A 22 -33.38 39.44 17.45
CA LEU A 22 -32.21 39.02 16.71
C LEU A 22 -31.85 40.13 15.72
N SER A 23 -30.78 40.85 16.01
CA SER A 23 -30.08 41.64 15.00
C SER A 23 -29.59 40.71 13.90
N THR A 24 -30.31 40.66 12.78
CA THR A 24 -29.76 40.13 11.53
C THR A 24 -28.70 41.09 11.04
N ILE A 25 -27.44 40.84 11.37
CA ILE A 25 -26.32 41.45 10.67
C ILE A 25 -26.29 40.79 9.28
N ARG A 26 -26.81 41.49 8.28
CA ARG A 26 -26.49 41.21 6.88
C ARG A 26 -25.05 41.64 6.66
N HIS A 27 -24.09 40.73 6.83
CA HIS A 27 -22.77 40.90 6.23
C HIS A 27 -22.92 40.64 4.73
N THR A 28 -22.88 41.72 3.95
CA THR A 28 -22.66 41.65 2.51
C THR A 28 -21.26 41.12 2.28
N THR A 29 -21.15 39.85 1.86
CA THR A 29 -19.91 39.22 1.42
C THR A 29 -19.53 39.75 0.03
N SER A 30 -18.41 40.45 -0.03
CA SER A 30 -17.49 40.26 -1.16
C SER A 30 -16.64 39.06 -0.74
N GLU A 31 -16.85 37.89 -1.35
CA GLU A 31 -15.97 36.74 -1.13
C GLU A 31 -14.60 37.06 -1.71
N CYS A 32 -13.72 37.58 -0.86
CA CYS A 32 -12.33 37.77 -1.22
C CYS A 32 -11.68 36.41 -1.46
N ASN A 33 -11.15 36.18 -2.67
CA ASN A 33 -10.32 35.02 -2.96
C ASN A 33 -8.88 35.30 -2.51
N TYR A 34 -8.56 34.98 -1.26
CA TYR A 34 -7.20 35.13 -0.71
C TYR A 34 -6.19 34.13 -1.30
N CYS A 35 -6.61 33.19 -2.16
CA CYS A 35 -5.73 32.33 -2.97
C CYS A 35 -5.33 32.96 -4.32
N SER A 36 -5.76 34.19 -4.65
CA SER A 36 -5.56 34.77 -5.99
C SER A 36 -4.11 34.89 -6.43
N ASP A 37 -3.17 35.06 -5.49
CA ASP A 37 -1.74 35.17 -5.77
C ASP A 37 -0.96 33.87 -5.47
N THR A 38 -1.66 32.80 -5.08
CA THR A 38 -1.05 31.52 -4.70
C THR A 38 -1.42 30.44 -5.71
N LEU A 39 -0.47 30.07 -6.59
CA LEU A 39 -0.68 29.05 -7.63
C LEU A 39 -1.14 27.72 -7.02
N SER A 40 -0.39 27.21 -6.04
CA SER A 40 -0.78 26.06 -5.20
C SER A 40 -0.04 26.15 -3.87
N GLY A 41 -0.69 25.86 -2.74
CA GLY A 41 -0.07 25.93 -1.41
C GLY A 41 -1.09 26.03 -0.28
N TYR A 42 -0.65 26.26 0.96
CA TYR A 42 -1.53 26.51 2.10
C TYR A 42 -1.36 27.93 2.63
N ILE A 43 -2.46 28.60 2.95
CA ILE A 43 -2.45 29.96 3.48
C ILE A 43 -3.43 30.11 4.63
N GLN A 44 -3.12 30.97 5.61
CA GLN A 44 -4.03 31.29 6.71
C GLN A 44 -5.31 31.96 6.20
N ILE A 45 -6.44 31.67 6.85
CA ILE A 45 -7.69 32.38 6.59
C ILE A 45 -7.64 33.73 7.33
N PRO A 46 -7.83 34.87 6.64
CA PRO A 46 -7.81 36.20 7.25
C PRO A 46 -8.80 36.35 8.42
N GLY A 47 -8.40 37.02 9.49
CA GLY A 47 -9.25 37.30 10.64
C GLY A 47 -9.37 36.15 11.66
N THR A 48 -8.70 35.02 11.42
CA THR A 48 -8.73 33.85 12.31
C THR A 48 -7.57 33.79 13.30
N SER A 49 -6.66 34.77 13.27
CA SER A 49 -5.41 34.74 14.05
C SER A 49 -4.63 33.43 13.83
N CYS A 50 -4.54 33.00 12.57
CA CYS A 50 -3.91 31.75 12.14
C CYS A 50 -4.55 30.46 12.70
N ARG A 51 -5.74 30.53 13.30
CA ARG A 51 -6.43 29.34 13.82
C ARG A 51 -7.11 28.54 12.71
N GLU A 52 -7.22 29.09 11.52
CA GLU A 52 -7.72 28.39 10.33
C GLU A 52 -6.83 28.69 9.13
N TYR A 53 -6.72 27.72 8.22
CA TYR A 53 -5.96 27.82 6.98
C TYR A 53 -6.70 27.10 5.84
N VAL A 54 -6.36 27.41 4.59
CA VAL A 54 -6.95 26.81 3.39
C VAL A 54 -5.87 26.26 2.48
N GLN A 55 -6.20 25.21 1.73
CA GLN A 55 -5.43 24.79 0.57
C GLN A 55 -5.84 25.59 -0.68
N CYS A 56 -4.89 26.29 -1.29
CA CYS A 56 -5.05 26.90 -2.60
C CYS A 56 -4.64 25.93 -3.70
N THR A 57 -5.45 25.80 -4.76
CA THR A 57 -5.13 25.02 -5.95
C THR A 57 -5.52 25.82 -7.20
N ASN A 58 -4.58 26.05 -8.11
CA ASN A 58 -4.75 26.87 -9.31
C ASN A 58 -5.40 28.24 -9.02
N ASN A 59 -4.89 28.96 -8.01
CA ASN A 59 -5.37 30.27 -7.58
C ASN A 59 -6.82 30.27 -7.03
N ALA A 60 -7.38 29.11 -6.69
CA ALA A 60 -8.71 28.97 -6.12
C ALA A 60 -8.67 28.41 -4.68
N ILE A 61 -9.62 28.87 -3.85
CA ILE A 61 -9.87 28.36 -2.49
C ILE A 61 -10.34 26.91 -2.59
N GLY A 62 -9.57 26.00 -2.01
CA GLY A 62 -9.92 24.59 -1.84
C GLY A 62 -10.47 24.31 -0.45
N GLN A 63 -10.01 23.23 0.19
CA GLN A 63 -10.47 22.84 1.51
C GLN A 63 -9.92 23.75 2.61
N SER A 64 -10.79 24.16 3.55
CA SER A 64 -10.41 24.85 4.78
C SER A 64 -10.17 23.86 5.93
N PHE A 65 -9.21 24.19 6.78
CA PHE A 65 -8.75 23.41 7.91
C PHE A 65 -8.72 24.29 9.16
N GLN A 66 -9.10 23.72 10.31
CA GLN A 66 -9.07 24.41 11.60
C GLN A 66 -7.97 23.79 12.47
N CYS A 67 -7.10 24.63 13.02
CA CYS A 67 -6.07 24.20 13.95
C CYS A 67 -6.69 23.80 15.30
N GLY A 68 -6.18 22.72 15.88
CA GLY A 68 -6.56 22.26 17.22
C GLY A 68 -6.30 23.32 18.30
N ALA A 69 -6.92 23.15 19.47
CA ALA A 69 -6.78 24.09 20.57
C ALA A 69 -5.30 24.30 20.97
N GLY A 70 -4.85 25.56 20.99
CA GLY A 70 -3.45 25.93 21.29
C GLY A 70 -2.48 25.90 20.10
N LEU A 71 -2.97 25.58 18.90
CA LEU A 71 -2.18 25.57 17.66
C LEU A 71 -2.58 26.72 16.72
N ILE A 72 -1.63 27.17 15.91
CA ILE A 72 -1.81 28.13 14.82
C ILE A 72 -1.08 27.66 13.56
N PHE A 73 -1.55 28.07 12.39
CA PHE A 73 -0.96 27.72 11.10
C PHE A 73 0.47 28.28 10.97
N ASP A 74 1.40 27.40 10.62
CA ASP A 74 2.78 27.71 10.31
C ASP A 74 3.01 27.69 8.79
N PRO A 75 3.18 28.84 8.13
CA PRO A 75 3.42 28.88 6.69
C PRO A 75 4.76 28.26 6.28
N SER A 76 5.70 28.06 7.21
CA SER A 76 6.99 27.41 6.93
C SER A 76 6.86 25.89 6.86
N LEU A 77 5.93 25.32 7.65
CA LEU A 77 5.65 23.89 7.70
C LEU A 77 4.40 23.50 6.89
N ASN A 78 3.60 24.47 6.45
CA ASN A 78 2.30 24.28 5.81
C ASN A 78 1.31 23.44 6.65
N GLN A 79 1.38 23.56 7.97
CA GLN A 79 0.54 22.82 8.92
C GLN A 79 0.37 23.62 10.23
N CYS A 80 -0.53 23.16 11.11
CA CYS A 80 -0.65 23.74 12.44
C CYS A 80 0.57 23.40 13.31
N ASN A 81 1.08 24.39 14.03
CA ASN A 81 2.19 24.30 14.96
C ASN A 81 1.82 25.04 16.26
N TRP A 82 2.61 24.90 17.30
CA TRP A 82 2.34 25.52 18.59
C TRP A 82 2.37 27.05 18.52
N GLU A 83 1.39 27.70 19.17
CA GLU A 83 1.24 29.17 19.20
C GLU A 83 2.49 29.90 19.75
N TYR A 84 3.34 29.23 20.54
CA TYR A 84 4.60 29.79 21.03
C TYR A 84 5.80 29.63 20.07
N SER A 85 5.71 28.73 19.10
CA SER A 85 6.78 28.41 18.14
C SER A 85 6.66 29.21 16.84
N VAL A 86 5.51 29.82 16.61
CA VAL A 86 5.17 30.50 15.36
C VAL A 86 4.61 31.87 15.67
N THR A 87 5.00 32.86 14.89
CA THR A 87 4.37 34.18 14.94
C THR A 87 3.37 34.26 13.80
N CYS A 88 2.09 34.44 14.14
CA CYS A 88 1.05 34.62 13.13
C CYS A 88 1.36 35.84 12.26
N GLY A 89 1.43 35.65 10.94
CA GLY A 89 1.70 36.70 9.97
C GLY A 89 0.52 37.66 9.81
N PRO A 90 0.71 38.84 9.18
CA PRO A 90 -0.40 39.74 8.88
C PRO A 90 -1.44 39.05 8.00
N ASP A 91 -2.72 39.37 8.23
CA ASP A 91 -3.82 38.90 7.38
C ASP A 91 -3.62 39.34 5.93
N TYR A 92 -4.08 38.50 4.99
CA TYR A 92 -4.05 38.83 3.56
C TYR A 92 -4.97 40.02 3.28
N ASP A 93 -4.39 41.14 2.85
CA ASP A 93 -5.12 42.33 2.43
C ASP A 93 -5.68 42.14 1.01
N CYS A 94 -6.99 41.98 0.93
CA CYS A 94 -7.70 41.82 -0.34
C CYS A 94 -7.54 43.09 -1.21
N PRO A 95 -7.03 42.98 -2.45
CA PRO A 95 -6.94 44.13 -3.34
C PRO A 95 -8.34 44.64 -3.68
N SER A 96 -8.66 45.87 -3.30
CA SER A 96 -9.91 46.53 -3.72
C SER A 96 -9.83 46.87 -5.21
N GLU A 97 -10.80 46.42 -6.00
CA GLU A 97 -10.85 46.68 -7.44
C GLU A 97 -10.66 48.18 -7.77
N ALA A 98 -9.70 48.48 -8.64
CA ALA A 98 -9.55 49.80 -9.22
C ALA A 98 -10.70 50.08 -10.21
N PRO A 99 -11.20 51.32 -10.31
CA PRO A 99 -12.31 51.65 -11.20
C PRO A 99 -11.90 51.46 -12.67
N VAL A 100 -12.75 50.76 -13.41
CA VAL A 100 -12.62 50.50 -14.85
C VAL A 100 -12.63 51.82 -15.61
N VAL A 101 -11.52 52.14 -16.30
CA VAL A 101 -11.48 53.17 -17.35
C VAL A 101 -11.41 52.47 -18.71
N GLY A 102 -12.32 52.88 -19.61
CA GLY A 102 -12.60 52.25 -20.91
C GLY A 102 -11.48 52.35 -21.96
N PRO A 103 -11.73 51.80 -23.16
CA PRO A 103 -10.69 51.40 -24.10
C PRO A 103 -10.15 52.58 -24.91
N THR A 104 -8.84 52.59 -25.17
CA THR A 104 -8.23 53.44 -26.19
C THR A 104 -7.42 52.57 -27.15
N MET A 105 -7.73 52.68 -28.44
CA MET A 105 -7.12 51.94 -29.55
C MET A 105 -5.74 52.46 -29.97
N GLY A 106 -4.87 51.52 -30.37
CA GLY A 106 -3.97 51.63 -31.54
C GLY A 106 -2.46 51.64 -31.24
N PRO A 107 -1.58 51.28 -32.21
CA PRO A 107 -1.71 50.30 -33.28
C PRO A 107 -0.57 49.24 -33.31
N THR A 108 -0.85 48.20 -34.10
CA THR A 108 -0.06 47.08 -34.63
C THR A 108 1.43 47.32 -34.94
N GLU A 109 2.29 46.37 -34.59
CA GLU A 109 3.34 45.82 -35.47
C GLU A 109 3.59 44.32 -35.19
N GLU A 110 3.66 43.56 -36.29
CA GLU A 110 4.08 42.14 -36.43
C GLU A 110 5.60 42.11 -36.70
N PRO A 111 6.36 41.03 -36.40
CA PRO A 111 6.51 39.98 -37.42
C PRO A 111 6.73 38.54 -36.90
N THR A 112 6.13 37.60 -37.65
CA THR A 112 6.68 36.38 -38.27
C THR A 112 7.94 35.70 -37.66
N GLU A 113 7.81 34.44 -37.21
CA GLU A 113 8.32 33.23 -37.92
C GLU A 113 8.09 31.91 -37.15
N GLU A 114 7.97 30.83 -37.92
CA GLU A 114 7.55 29.47 -37.59
C GLU A 114 8.70 28.51 -37.15
N PRO A 115 8.42 27.25 -36.73
CA PRO A 115 9.29 26.44 -35.89
C PRO A 115 10.24 25.53 -36.68
N ASN A 116 11.37 25.13 -36.05
CA ASN A 116 12.22 24.07 -36.58
C ASN A 116 12.57 23.02 -35.51
N TRP A 117 12.15 21.78 -35.77
CA TRP A 117 12.56 20.57 -35.07
C TRP A 117 13.70 19.90 -35.84
N ALA A 118 14.82 19.60 -35.18
CA ALA A 118 15.68 18.46 -35.52
C ALA A 118 16.59 18.06 -34.33
N PRO A 119 16.98 16.77 -34.23
CA PRO A 119 17.49 16.15 -33.00
C PRO A 119 19.02 16.18 -32.90
N THR A 120 19.57 16.00 -31.70
CA THR A 120 21.03 15.83 -31.49
C THR A 120 21.34 14.51 -30.78
N GLU A 121 22.35 13.85 -31.31
CA GLU A 121 22.83 12.50 -31.02
C GLU A 121 23.57 12.32 -29.68
N SER A 122 23.67 11.04 -29.30
CA SER A 122 24.41 10.38 -28.23
C SER A 122 25.88 10.80 -28.03
N PRO A 123 26.44 10.57 -26.82
CA PRO A 123 27.87 10.31 -26.67
C PRO A 123 28.18 8.86 -26.25
N VAL A 124 29.26 8.36 -26.86
CA VAL A 124 29.89 7.05 -26.67
C VAL A 124 30.95 7.08 -25.55
N ARG A 125 30.98 5.97 -24.81
CA ARG A 125 32.08 5.29 -24.09
C ARG A 125 33.49 5.94 -24.11
N GLY A 126 34.01 6.21 -22.91
CA GLY A 126 35.44 6.47 -22.64
C GLY A 126 36.02 5.47 -21.63
N VAL A 127 37.26 5.06 -21.87
CA VAL A 127 38.01 3.95 -21.25
C VAL A 127 38.96 4.46 -20.15
N LEU A 128 39.18 3.64 -19.10
CA LEU A 128 40.18 3.73 -18.00
C LEU A 128 41.64 3.86 -18.49
N PRO A 129 42.63 4.39 -17.72
CA PRO A 129 43.35 3.64 -16.64
C PRO A 129 44.08 4.55 -15.58
N PRO A 130 45.07 4.08 -14.76
CA PRO A 130 45.02 3.07 -13.70
C PRO A 130 45.60 3.51 -12.33
N GLY A 131 45.19 2.76 -11.29
CA GLY A 131 45.79 2.41 -9.98
C GLY A 131 46.89 3.22 -9.26
N ILE A 132 46.69 3.41 -7.94
CA ILE A 132 47.73 3.46 -6.89
C ILE A 132 47.21 2.77 -5.61
N THR A 133 48.10 2.04 -4.94
CA THR A 133 47.93 1.16 -3.77
C THR A 133 48.21 1.84 -2.41
N SER A 134 47.84 1.11 -1.33
CA SER A 134 48.29 1.20 0.09
C SER A 134 47.52 2.20 0.98
N SER A 135 47.34 2.05 2.30
CA SER A 135 47.52 1.00 3.33
C SER A 135 47.22 1.67 4.69
N GLY A 136 46.76 0.93 5.71
CA GLY A 136 46.98 1.31 7.12
C GLY A 136 45.74 1.76 7.90
N GLY A 137 45.53 1.11 9.06
CA GLY A 137 44.35 1.24 9.92
C GLY A 137 44.50 2.17 11.13
N GLY A 138 43.55 2.05 12.06
CA GLY A 138 43.54 2.73 13.36
C GLY A 138 42.14 2.69 13.99
N GLY A 139 42.00 2.00 15.11
CA GLY A 139 40.74 1.84 15.84
C GLY A 139 40.33 3.04 16.70
N GLY A 140 39.11 2.98 17.21
CA GLY A 140 38.56 3.91 18.21
C GLY A 140 37.25 3.35 18.76
N SER A 141 37.16 3.27 20.09
CA SER A 141 36.27 2.41 20.88
C SER A 141 34.88 2.98 21.20
N SER A 142 33.98 2.04 21.51
CA SER A 142 32.85 2.08 22.47
C SER A 142 31.73 3.10 22.33
N PHE A 143 30.49 2.60 22.24
CA PHE A 143 29.50 2.72 23.32
C PHE A 143 28.45 1.60 23.17
N THR A 144 28.32 0.75 24.19
CA THR A 144 27.40 -0.39 24.25
C THR A 144 26.05 0.04 24.83
N SER A 145 24.97 -0.06 24.07
CA SER A 145 23.61 -0.13 24.60
C SER A 145 23.06 -1.54 24.37
N ASN A 146 22.93 -2.27 25.47
CA ASN A 146 22.36 -3.61 25.54
C ASN A 146 20.83 -3.51 25.42
N THR A 147 20.25 -3.93 24.30
CA THR A 147 18.87 -4.46 24.18
C THR A 147 18.74 -5.24 22.85
N ASN A 148 19.59 -6.25 22.66
CA ASN A 148 19.37 -7.27 21.63
C ASN A 148 18.67 -8.46 22.29
N VAL A 149 17.33 -8.43 22.34
CA VAL A 149 16.60 -9.70 22.27
C VAL A 149 16.66 -10.10 20.81
N ALA A 150 17.64 -10.94 20.48
CA ALA A 150 17.68 -11.57 19.18
C ALA A 150 16.39 -12.40 19.03
N PRO A 151 15.71 -12.38 17.85
CA PRO A 151 14.67 -13.35 17.59
C PRO A 151 15.28 -14.75 17.77
N PRO A 152 14.53 -15.74 18.28
CA PRO A 152 15.05 -17.07 18.47
C PRO A 152 15.61 -17.58 17.14
N THR A 153 16.94 -17.77 17.08
CA THR A 153 17.59 -18.47 15.99
C THR A 153 17.15 -19.92 16.07
N MET A 154 16.09 -20.27 15.36
CA MET A 154 15.67 -21.64 15.13
C MET A 154 16.64 -22.28 14.12
N THR A 155 17.83 -22.63 14.59
CA THR A 155 18.75 -23.49 13.84
C THR A 155 18.09 -24.85 13.63
N GLY A 156 17.58 -25.10 12.42
CA GLY A 156 17.00 -26.40 12.08
C GLY A 156 15.89 -26.39 11.02
N PHE A 157 15.46 -25.25 10.50
CA PHE A 157 14.46 -25.21 9.42
C PHE A 157 15.07 -25.66 8.08
N GLN A 158 14.99 -26.95 7.80
CA GLN A 158 14.93 -27.42 6.41
C GLN A 158 13.46 -27.31 6.01
N THR A 159 13.08 -26.25 5.29
CA THR A 159 11.79 -26.22 4.59
C THR A 159 11.80 -27.36 3.58
N ILE A 160 11.32 -28.53 4.00
CA ILE A 160 11.01 -29.61 3.10
C ILE A 160 9.74 -29.14 2.41
N TYR A 161 9.90 -28.45 1.28
CA TYR A 161 8.90 -28.51 0.22
C TYR A 161 8.47 -29.96 0.15
N THR A 162 7.19 -30.23 0.37
CA THR A 162 6.62 -31.56 0.21
C THR A 162 7.16 -32.19 -1.07
N SER A 163 7.30 -33.51 -1.04
CA SER A 163 7.94 -34.43 -2.00
C SER A 163 7.85 -34.18 -3.52
N GLN A 164 7.16 -33.14 -3.98
CA GLN A 164 7.07 -32.66 -5.36
C GLN A 164 8.07 -31.52 -5.66
N LYS A 165 9.36 -31.68 -5.35
CA LYS A 165 10.35 -30.69 -5.79
C LYS A 165 10.51 -30.78 -7.32
N LEU A 166 9.97 -29.80 -8.04
CA LEU A 166 10.20 -29.66 -9.48
C LEU A 166 11.69 -29.42 -9.69
N GLY A 167 12.39 -30.47 -10.11
CA GLY A 167 13.81 -30.40 -10.40
C GLY A 167 14.08 -29.55 -11.64
N PRO A 168 15.33 -29.11 -11.85
CA PRO A 168 15.70 -28.34 -13.04
C PRO A 168 15.45 -29.11 -14.35
N ASN A 169 15.36 -30.44 -14.29
CA ASN A 169 15.12 -31.32 -15.43
C ASN A 169 13.67 -31.78 -15.56
N THR A 170 12.77 -31.40 -14.64
CA THR A 170 11.35 -31.76 -14.77
C THR A 170 10.76 -30.99 -15.96
N PRO A 171 10.09 -31.66 -16.93
CA PRO A 171 9.41 -30.96 -18.02
C PRO A 171 8.31 -30.04 -17.50
N TYR A 172 8.01 -28.98 -18.26
CA TYR A 172 6.85 -28.14 -17.97
C TYR A 172 5.54 -28.89 -18.26
N LYS A 173 4.50 -28.63 -17.47
CA LYS A 173 3.19 -29.28 -17.60
C LYS A 173 2.52 -29.00 -18.95
N HIS A 174 2.72 -27.80 -19.50
CA HIS A 174 2.17 -27.36 -20.78
C HIS A 174 3.21 -26.60 -21.61
N GLU A 175 3.10 -26.67 -22.95
CA GLU A 175 4.03 -25.99 -23.87
C GLU A 175 4.05 -24.47 -23.67
N HIS A 176 2.89 -23.85 -23.42
CA HIS A 176 2.79 -22.41 -23.19
C HIS A 176 3.48 -21.98 -21.88
N HIS A 177 3.53 -22.83 -20.83
CA HIS A 177 4.36 -22.56 -19.64
C HIS A 177 5.84 -22.48 -20.03
N ALA A 178 6.33 -23.44 -20.84
CA ALA A 178 7.72 -23.42 -21.29
C ALA A 178 8.06 -22.14 -22.07
N ALA A 179 7.14 -21.65 -22.90
CA ALA A 179 7.28 -20.38 -23.61
C ALA A 179 7.36 -19.18 -22.65
N ILE A 180 6.50 -19.12 -21.63
CA ILE A 180 6.53 -18.08 -20.59
C ILE A 180 7.87 -18.09 -19.85
N PHE A 181 8.32 -19.25 -19.36
CA PHE A 181 9.58 -19.35 -18.62
C PHE A 181 10.81 -19.07 -19.51
N ALA A 182 10.76 -19.43 -20.80
CA ALA A 182 11.79 -19.03 -21.75
C ALA A 182 11.85 -17.50 -21.89
N HIS A 183 10.69 -16.83 -21.96
CA HIS A 183 10.59 -15.37 -22.01
C HIS A 183 11.12 -14.69 -20.74
N LEU A 184 10.77 -15.21 -19.56
CA LEU A 184 11.33 -14.75 -18.28
C LEU A 184 12.86 -14.85 -18.31
N ASN A 185 13.40 -15.99 -18.74
CA ASN A 185 14.84 -16.24 -18.77
C ASN A 185 15.58 -15.35 -19.77
N ALA A 186 14.96 -15.04 -20.92
CA ALA A 186 15.48 -14.10 -21.89
C ALA A 186 15.58 -12.67 -21.31
N ASN A 187 14.68 -12.31 -20.40
CA ASN A 187 14.61 -10.99 -19.76
C ASN A 187 15.20 -10.94 -18.34
N LYS A 188 15.83 -12.02 -17.86
CA LYS A 188 16.30 -12.14 -16.45
C LYS A 188 17.16 -10.97 -15.97
N ILE A 189 18.02 -10.43 -16.84
CA ILE A 189 18.93 -9.33 -16.50
C ILE A 189 18.12 -8.04 -16.32
N SER A 190 17.19 -7.76 -17.23
CA SER A 190 16.30 -6.61 -17.15
C SER A 190 15.42 -6.68 -15.91
N ILE A 191 14.82 -7.84 -15.65
CA ILE A 191 13.99 -8.10 -14.45
C ILE A 191 14.79 -7.81 -13.18
N TYR A 192 15.99 -8.38 -13.06
CA TYR A 192 16.83 -8.14 -11.89
C TYR A 192 17.20 -6.66 -11.73
N ASN A 193 17.66 -6.02 -12.82
CA ASN A 193 18.17 -4.65 -12.77
C ASN A 193 17.06 -3.62 -12.54
N ASN A 194 15.84 -3.84 -13.03
CA ASN A 194 14.79 -2.84 -12.99
C ASN A 194 13.77 -3.06 -11.86
N ILE A 195 13.62 -4.31 -11.40
CA ILE A 195 12.62 -4.70 -10.39
C ILE A 195 13.33 -5.14 -9.11
N PHE A 196 14.07 -6.25 -9.15
CA PHE A 196 14.60 -6.89 -7.92
C PHE A 196 15.76 -6.17 -7.23
N SER A 197 16.45 -5.27 -7.94
CA SER A 197 17.48 -4.38 -7.39
C SER A 197 17.02 -2.93 -7.30
N ARG A 198 15.72 -2.66 -7.46
CA ARG A 198 15.15 -1.30 -7.46
C ARG A 198 15.44 -0.55 -6.16
N SER A 199 15.27 -1.19 -5.01
CA SER A 199 15.61 -0.61 -3.71
C SER A 199 17.05 -0.09 -3.66
N LYS A 200 18.03 -0.87 -4.15
CA LYS A 200 19.44 -0.49 -4.18
C LYS A 200 19.71 0.76 -5.03
N LYS A 201 18.88 1.02 -6.04
CA LYS A 201 18.98 2.22 -6.89
C LYS A 201 18.33 3.44 -6.26
N LEU A 202 17.19 3.26 -5.60
CA LEU A 202 16.46 4.35 -4.94
C LEU A 202 17.13 4.79 -3.64
N TYR A 203 17.72 3.84 -2.91
CA TYR A 203 18.38 4.05 -1.62
C TYR A 203 19.83 3.53 -1.68
N PRO A 204 20.73 4.22 -2.43
CA PRO A 204 22.14 3.85 -2.48
C PRO A 204 22.79 4.10 -1.12
N SER A 205 23.12 3.02 -0.41
CA SER A 205 23.76 3.07 0.91
C SER A 205 25.07 3.89 0.87
N THR A 206 25.15 4.95 1.68
CA THR A 206 26.40 5.70 1.94
C THR A 206 27.22 5.12 3.10
N THR A 207 26.63 4.23 3.89
CA THR A 207 27.23 3.57 5.06
C THR A 207 26.76 2.13 5.15
N ASN A 208 27.72 1.22 5.29
CA ASN A 208 27.60 -0.25 5.18
C ASN A 208 26.76 -0.94 6.29
N THR A 209 25.69 -0.32 6.78
CA THR A 209 24.87 -0.81 7.87
C THR A 209 23.40 -0.52 7.60
N LYS A 210 22.67 -1.58 7.18
CA LYS A 210 21.23 -1.90 7.32
C LYS A 210 20.72 -2.61 6.06
N THR A 211 20.64 -3.93 6.19
CA THR A 211 20.00 -4.96 5.35
C THR A 211 19.26 -4.48 4.09
N SER A 212 19.97 -4.34 2.97
CA SER A 212 19.32 -4.31 1.66
C SER A 212 18.73 -5.70 1.38
N ARG A 213 17.40 -5.84 1.37
CA ARG A 213 16.73 -7.06 0.91
C ARG A 213 17.07 -7.23 -0.57
N SER A 214 17.61 -8.38 -0.93
CA SER A 214 18.03 -8.67 -2.30
C SER A 214 17.15 -9.79 -2.86
N TYR A 215 16.23 -9.42 -3.73
CA TYR A 215 15.35 -10.39 -4.40
C TYR A 215 16.13 -11.19 -5.44
N SER A 216 16.02 -12.52 -5.39
CA SER A 216 16.66 -13.42 -6.35
C SER A 216 15.69 -13.78 -7.47
N TYR A 217 16.13 -13.62 -8.71
CA TYR A 217 15.41 -14.10 -9.89
C TYR A 217 15.13 -15.61 -9.81
N GLN A 218 16.10 -16.38 -9.32
CA GLN A 218 15.95 -17.83 -9.21
C GLN A 218 14.88 -18.22 -8.19
N GLN A 219 14.83 -17.55 -7.03
CA GLN A 219 13.81 -17.79 -6.01
C GLN A 219 12.42 -17.48 -6.56
N PHE A 220 12.27 -16.32 -7.20
CA PHE A 220 11.03 -15.94 -7.88
C PHE A 220 10.58 -16.99 -8.90
N THR A 221 11.45 -17.39 -9.83
CA THR A 221 11.05 -18.37 -10.87
C THR A 221 10.74 -19.75 -10.30
N ASN A 222 11.45 -20.17 -9.24
CA ASN A 222 11.16 -21.44 -8.58
C ASN A 222 9.80 -21.40 -7.89
N ALA A 223 9.50 -20.33 -7.15
CA ALA A 223 8.23 -20.15 -6.49
C ALA A 223 7.07 -20.04 -7.49
N LEU A 224 7.25 -19.27 -8.57
CA LEU A 224 6.27 -19.17 -9.66
C LEU A 224 5.99 -20.54 -10.28
N ARG A 225 7.03 -21.34 -10.52
CA ARG A 225 6.87 -22.69 -11.08
C ARG A 225 6.12 -23.60 -10.11
N THR A 226 6.48 -23.60 -8.83
CA THR A 226 5.76 -24.33 -7.79
C THR A 226 4.29 -23.92 -7.76
N MET A 227 3.98 -22.62 -7.71
CA MET A 227 2.59 -22.16 -7.60
C MET A 227 1.78 -22.37 -8.88
N SER A 228 2.40 -22.41 -10.05
CA SER A 228 1.70 -22.63 -11.33
C SER A 228 1.53 -24.10 -11.71
N GLU A 229 2.42 -24.99 -11.27
CA GLU A 229 2.35 -26.42 -11.62
C GLU A 229 1.84 -27.31 -10.48
N ILE A 230 2.05 -26.90 -9.23
CA ILE A 230 1.61 -27.60 -8.02
C ILE A 230 0.46 -26.83 -7.37
N GLY A 231 0.68 -25.56 -7.02
CA GLY A 231 -0.32 -24.74 -6.35
C GLY A 231 -0.58 -25.18 -4.91
N TYR A 232 -1.81 -24.98 -4.44
CA TYR A 232 -2.25 -25.45 -3.13
C TYR A 232 -3.59 -26.18 -3.20
N THR A 233 -3.83 -27.03 -2.21
CA THR A 233 -5.00 -27.91 -2.17
C THR A 233 -6.19 -27.20 -1.55
N ILE A 234 -7.31 -27.17 -2.27
CA ILE A 234 -8.61 -26.72 -1.75
C ILE A 234 -9.47 -27.96 -1.47
N PRO A 235 -9.84 -28.22 -0.19
CA PRO A 235 -10.78 -29.27 0.15
C PRO A 235 -12.21 -28.85 -0.21
N TYR A 236 -13.01 -29.81 -0.65
CA TYR A 236 -14.45 -29.64 -0.86
C TYR A 236 -15.19 -30.96 -0.63
N ILE A 237 -16.49 -30.87 -0.39
CA ILE A 237 -17.38 -32.03 -0.34
C ILE A 237 -18.02 -32.19 -1.72
N ASP A 238 -17.86 -33.37 -2.31
CA ASP A 238 -18.44 -33.66 -3.62
C ASP A 238 -19.95 -33.95 -3.55
N GLU A 239 -20.57 -34.22 -4.70
CA GLU A 239 -22.01 -34.52 -4.81
C GLU A 239 -22.45 -35.80 -4.08
N ASN A 240 -21.51 -36.63 -3.61
CA ASN A 240 -21.74 -37.89 -2.90
C ASN A 240 -21.40 -37.79 -1.40
N ASP A 241 -21.28 -36.58 -0.86
CA ASP A 241 -20.84 -36.32 0.51
C ASP A 241 -19.45 -36.93 0.84
N GLN A 242 -18.56 -37.03 -0.17
CA GLN A 242 -17.19 -37.48 0.04
C GLN A 242 -16.22 -36.30 0.06
N GLU A 243 -15.25 -36.35 0.96
CA GLU A 243 -14.14 -35.40 0.96
C GLU A 243 -13.29 -35.60 -0.29
N SER A 244 -13.15 -34.52 -1.04
CA SER A 244 -12.34 -34.44 -2.24
C SER A 244 -11.51 -33.16 -2.21
N SER A 245 -10.61 -33.01 -3.15
CA SER A 245 -9.80 -31.81 -3.27
C SER A 245 -9.43 -31.49 -4.70
N TYR A 246 -9.17 -30.22 -4.97
CA TYR A 246 -8.59 -29.76 -6.23
C TYR A 246 -7.42 -28.83 -5.96
N GLN A 247 -6.55 -28.68 -6.97
CA GLN A 247 -5.40 -27.79 -6.88
C GLN A 247 -5.78 -26.41 -7.41
N ASN A 248 -5.53 -25.38 -6.62
CA ASN A 248 -5.60 -24.00 -7.06
C ASN A 248 -4.18 -23.51 -7.40
N THR A 249 -3.97 -23.12 -8.66
CA THR A 249 -2.65 -22.80 -9.20
C THR A 249 -2.59 -21.38 -9.73
N PHE A 250 -1.40 -20.79 -9.74
CA PHE A 250 -1.14 -19.55 -10.44
C PHE A 250 -1.42 -19.71 -11.94
N TYR A 251 -2.30 -18.86 -12.45
CA TYR A 251 -2.81 -18.94 -13.82
C TYR A 251 -1.77 -18.41 -14.81
N LEU A 252 -1.25 -19.33 -15.63
CA LEU A 252 -0.33 -19.04 -16.73
C LEU A 252 -1.01 -19.03 -18.10
N GLY A 253 -2.34 -18.92 -18.12
CA GLY A 253 -3.13 -18.92 -19.34
C GLY A 253 -3.83 -20.24 -19.61
N ASP A 254 -4.81 -20.19 -20.52
CA ASP A 254 -5.49 -21.39 -21.01
C ASP A 254 -4.57 -22.13 -22.01
N PRO A 255 -4.23 -23.41 -21.78
CA PRO A 255 -3.41 -24.20 -22.71
C PRO A 255 -4.03 -24.37 -24.09
N GLN A 256 -5.36 -24.20 -24.24
CA GLN A 256 -6.06 -24.31 -25.50
C GLN A 256 -6.16 -22.98 -26.25
N SER A 257 -5.90 -21.86 -25.58
CA SER A 257 -5.94 -20.52 -26.17
C SER A 257 -4.63 -20.19 -26.88
N LYS A 258 -4.74 -19.62 -28.10
CA LYS A 258 -3.57 -19.10 -28.83
C LYS A 258 -2.89 -17.94 -28.11
N ASP A 259 -3.65 -17.21 -27.30
CA ASP A 259 -3.17 -16.08 -26.50
C ASP A 259 -2.82 -16.48 -25.07
N GLY A 260 -2.94 -17.76 -24.70
CA GLY A 260 -2.72 -18.26 -23.34
C GLY A 260 -1.37 -17.83 -22.76
N ALA A 261 -0.28 -17.96 -23.53
CA ALA A 261 1.05 -17.52 -23.09
C ALA A 261 1.11 -16.00 -22.82
N ALA A 262 0.44 -15.19 -23.63
CA ALA A 262 0.41 -13.73 -23.45
C ALA A 262 -0.40 -13.34 -22.21
N VAL A 263 -1.55 -13.99 -22.00
CA VAL A 263 -2.40 -13.79 -20.81
C VAL A 263 -1.65 -14.19 -19.54
N GLY A 264 -0.99 -15.35 -19.52
CA GLY A 264 -0.18 -15.80 -18.39
C GLY A 264 1.00 -14.88 -18.09
N LEU A 265 1.70 -14.42 -19.13
CA LEU A 265 2.77 -13.45 -18.97
C LEU A 265 2.27 -12.13 -18.38
N LEU A 266 1.09 -11.67 -18.79
CA LEU A 266 0.50 -10.45 -18.26
C LEU A 266 0.05 -10.60 -16.81
N ASN A 267 -0.47 -11.77 -16.42
CA ASN A 267 -0.78 -12.06 -15.02
C ASN A 267 0.47 -11.95 -14.13
N ILE A 268 1.62 -12.45 -14.60
CA ILE A 268 2.92 -12.29 -13.91
C ILE A 268 3.32 -10.81 -13.80
N ILE A 269 3.13 -10.04 -14.87
CA ILE A 269 3.46 -8.61 -14.90
C ILE A 269 2.59 -7.84 -13.91
N LEU A 270 1.29 -8.14 -13.82
CA LEU A 270 0.36 -7.52 -12.88
C LEU A 270 0.70 -7.85 -11.43
N PHE A 271 1.07 -9.10 -11.16
CA PHE A 271 1.59 -9.51 -9.86
C PHE A 271 2.83 -8.69 -9.49
N LEU A 272 3.85 -8.65 -10.36
CA LEU A 272 5.08 -7.93 -10.08
C LEU A 272 4.90 -6.40 -10.01
N SER A 273 3.98 -5.82 -10.79
CA SER A 273 3.67 -4.39 -10.70
C SER A 273 3.01 -4.04 -9.38
N SER A 274 2.17 -4.94 -8.86
CA SER A 274 1.54 -4.77 -7.54
C SER A 274 2.57 -4.90 -6.40
N SER A 275 3.69 -5.58 -6.64
CA SER A 275 4.82 -5.71 -5.70
C SER A 275 5.85 -4.58 -5.75
N ILE A 276 5.76 -3.65 -6.72
CA ILE A 276 6.78 -2.59 -6.89
C ILE A 276 6.92 -1.72 -5.65
N GLU A 277 5.83 -1.49 -4.92
CA GLU A 277 5.84 -0.75 -3.68
C GLU A 277 6.73 -1.40 -2.61
N SER A 278 6.56 -2.70 -2.36
CA SER A 278 7.43 -3.48 -1.45
C SER A 278 8.88 -3.46 -1.90
N PHE A 279 9.15 -3.60 -3.21
CA PHE A 279 10.50 -3.49 -3.77
C PHE A 279 11.09 -2.09 -3.68
N GLY A 280 10.24 -1.05 -3.72
CA GLY A 280 10.61 0.34 -3.60
C GLY A 280 11.11 0.64 -2.20
N TYR A 281 10.30 0.38 -1.17
CA TYR A 281 10.63 0.66 0.23
C TYR A 281 11.69 -0.28 0.84
N ASN A 282 12.13 -1.29 0.09
CA ASN A 282 13.07 -2.31 0.56
C ASN A 282 12.57 -3.00 1.84
N SER A 283 11.25 -3.10 2.01
CA SER A 283 10.61 -3.60 3.21
C SER A 283 9.67 -4.74 2.84
N CYS A 284 9.78 -5.84 3.57
CA CYS A 284 8.82 -6.93 3.49
C CYS A 284 7.60 -6.66 4.38
N ASP A 285 7.83 -6.05 5.54
CA ASP A 285 6.77 -5.54 6.39
C ASP A 285 6.25 -4.20 5.85
N GLU A 286 4.96 -3.99 5.99
CA GLU A 286 4.29 -2.73 5.71
C GLU A 286 4.95 -1.58 6.49
N VAL A 287 5.02 -0.41 5.85
CA VAL A 287 5.60 0.81 6.43
C VAL A 287 4.49 1.71 6.94
N ASN A 288 4.68 2.30 8.12
CA ASN A 288 3.77 3.28 8.70
C ASN A 288 3.77 4.57 7.85
N ARG A 289 2.61 4.92 7.28
CA ARG A 289 2.39 6.09 6.42
C ARG A 289 1.06 6.80 6.62
N ASP A 290 0.13 6.23 7.41
CA ASP A 290 -1.16 6.88 7.67
C ASP A 290 -1.01 8.00 8.70
N GLU A 291 -0.81 9.22 8.21
CA GLU A 291 -0.79 10.40 9.05
C GLU A 291 -2.23 10.86 9.37
N TYR A 292 -2.51 11.02 10.66
CA TYR A 292 -3.80 11.48 11.15
C TYR A 292 -3.60 12.59 12.20
N ASN A 293 -4.27 13.72 12.00
CA ASN A 293 -4.13 14.92 12.84
C ASN A 293 -2.68 15.42 13.01
N GLY A 294 -1.84 15.28 11.98
CA GLY A 294 -0.43 15.72 12.01
C GLY A 294 0.54 14.72 12.64
N TYR A 295 0.10 13.49 12.95
CA TYR A 295 0.91 12.47 13.59
C TYR A 295 0.84 11.13 12.87
N LEU A 296 1.97 10.43 12.83
CA LEU A 296 2.03 9.00 12.54
C LEU A 296 1.88 8.26 13.86
N ALA A 297 0.71 7.68 14.15
CA ALA A 297 0.53 6.92 15.38
C ALA A 297 1.30 5.60 15.31
N GLU A 298 1.95 5.19 16.40
CA GLU A 298 2.53 3.84 16.50
C GLU A 298 1.45 2.75 16.47
N SER A 299 0.24 3.06 16.96
CA SER A 299 -0.95 2.22 16.86
C SER A 299 -1.46 1.97 15.44
N ASN A 300 -0.85 2.61 14.43
CA ASN A 300 -1.09 2.26 13.03
C ASN A 300 -0.64 0.82 12.69
N SER A 301 0.12 0.14 13.57
CA SER A 301 0.36 -1.31 13.44
C SER A 301 -0.93 -2.12 13.49
N CYS A 302 -1.97 -1.61 14.17
CA CYS A 302 -3.31 -2.21 14.21
C CYS A 302 -4.09 -1.97 12.92
N GLY A 303 -3.67 -1.03 12.08
CA GLY A 303 -4.47 -0.61 10.92
C GLY A 303 -4.08 0.76 10.39
N GLN A 304 -4.09 0.90 9.07
CA GLN A 304 -3.82 2.15 8.36
C GLN A 304 -4.98 2.55 7.45
N TRP A 305 -5.17 3.83 7.21
CA TRP A 305 -6.17 4.40 6.30
C TRP A 305 -7.62 4.05 6.67
N GLY A 306 -7.85 3.84 7.97
CA GLY A 306 -9.13 3.44 8.54
C GLY A 306 -9.39 1.94 8.51
N LEU A 307 -8.42 1.15 8.03
CA LEU A 307 -8.46 -0.29 8.17
C LEU A 307 -8.22 -0.69 9.62
N SER A 308 -8.78 -1.82 10.03
CA SER A 308 -8.53 -2.45 11.32
C SER A 308 -8.16 -3.92 11.10
N TYR A 309 -6.87 -4.26 11.23
CA TYR A 309 -6.34 -5.56 10.79
C TYR A 309 -6.87 -6.73 11.63
N GLN A 310 -7.07 -6.54 12.92
CA GLN A 310 -7.68 -7.55 13.78
C GLN A 310 -9.18 -7.76 13.53
N ASP A 311 -9.85 -6.79 12.87
CA ASP A 311 -11.28 -6.86 12.52
C ASP A 311 -11.50 -7.25 11.05
N MET A 312 -10.42 -7.54 10.31
CA MET A 312 -10.49 -8.11 8.96
C MET A 312 -10.85 -9.60 9.01
N HIS A 313 -12.11 -9.86 9.31
CA HIS A 313 -12.70 -11.20 9.33
C HIS A 313 -12.92 -11.75 7.93
N CYS A 314 -12.94 -13.07 7.82
CA CYS A 314 -13.34 -13.78 6.63
C CYS A 314 -14.86 -13.77 6.50
N ASP A 315 -15.35 -14.08 5.30
CA ASP A 315 -16.76 -14.36 5.10
C ASP A 315 -17.22 -15.55 5.96
N MET A 316 -18.52 -15.62 6.26
CA MET A 316 -19.08 -16.66 7.14
C MET A 316 -18.72 -18.10 6.75
N SER A 317 -18.56 -18.38 5.45
CA SER A 317 -18.14 -19.71 4.97
C SER A 317 -16.68 -20.03 5.26
N GLU A 318 -15.84 -19.01 5.39
CA GLU A 318 -14.40 -19.10 5.58
C GLU A 318 -13.96 -18.71 7.00
N SER A 319 -14.88 -18.27 7.87
CA SER A 319 -14.55 -17.80 9.24
C SER A 319 -13.83 -18.85 10.09
N HIS A 320 -14.05 -20.14 9.80
CA HIS A 320 -13.35 -21.25 10.44
C HIS A 320 -11.85 -21.27 10.12
N MET A 321 -11.39 -20.55 9.10
CA MET A 321 -9.98 -20.44 8.69
C MET A 321 -9.23 -19.35 9.43
N GLU A 322 -9.92 -18.36 10.01
CA GLU A 322 -9.32 -17.19 10.65
C GLU A 322 -8.32 -17.55 11.75
N CYS A 323 -7.26 -16.74 11.87
CA CYS A 323 -6.38 -16.85 13.02
C CYS A 323 -7.11 -16.41 14.30
N PRO A 324 -6.94 -17.14 15.42
CA PRO A 324 -7.41 -16.64 16.70
C PRO A 324 -6.63 -15.37 17.09
N LEU A 325 -7.29 -14.48 17.82
CA LEU A 325 -6.62 -13.34 18.44
C LEU A 325 -5.64 -13.83 19.52
N ASP A 326 -4.46 -13.22 19.56
CA ASP A 326 -3.44 -13.53 20.55
C ASP A 326 -2.94 -12.23 21.20
N TYR A 327 -3.45 -11.99 22.40
CA TYR A 327 -3.12 -10.82 23.23
C TYR A 327 -1.69 -10.87 23.78
N GLY A 328 -1.10 -12.06 23.86
CA GLY A 328 0.28 -12.25 24.32
C GLY A 328 1.32 -12.17 23.19
N MET A 329 0.90 -12.03 21.93
CA MET A 329 1.82 -11.94 20.81
C MET A 329 2.58 -10.61 20.83
N SER A 330 3.91 -10.68 20.83
CA SER A 330 4.79 -9.52 20.83
C SER A 330 5.83 -9.64 19.72
N LEU A 331 5.76 -8.74 18.74
CA LEU A 331 6.59 -8.76 17.53
C LEU A 331 6.92 -7.35 17.05
N SER A 332 8.09 -7.21 16.41
CA SER A 332 8.48 -6.01 15.68
C SER A 332 8.65 -6.31 14.19
N ALA A 333 8.19 -5.40 13.34
CA ALA A 333 8.50 -5.39 11.92
C ALA A 333 10.00 -5.18 11.68
N ALA A 334 10.48 -5.61 10.52
CA ALA A 334 11.84 -5.32 10.09
C ALA A 334 12.05 -3.81 9.84
N GLU A 335 13.30 -3.37 9.98
CA GLU A 335 13.69 -2.01 9.60
C GLU A 335 13.43 -1.76 8.11
N ASN A 336 12.86 -0.60 7.78
CA ASN A 336 12.56 -0.18 6.41
C ASN A 336 13.55 0.89 5.91
N ALA A 337 13.71 1.02 4.58
CA ALA A 337 14.67 1.97 4.00
C ALA A 337 14.21 3.44 4.10
N VAL A 338 12.94 3.69 4.42
CA VAL A 338 12.40 5.04 4.63
C VAL A 338 12.80 5.59 6.01
N GLY A 339 13.19 4.70 6.93
CA GLY A 339 13.64 5.05 8.27
C GLY A 339 12.49 5.33 9.24
N VAL A 340 11.24 5.05 8.89
CA VAL A 340 10.12 5.18 9.84
C VAL A 340 10.24 4.11 10.92
N THR A 341 9.87 4.42 12.17
CA THR A 341 9.81 3.43 13.26
C THR A 341 9.03 2.19 12.78
N PRO A 342 9.64 0.99 12.84
CA PRO A 342 8.96 -0.24 12.44
C PRO A 342 7.72 -0.50 13.30
N PHE A 343 6.70 -1.11 12.72
CA PHE A 343 5.54 -1.54 13.49
C PHE A 343 5.92 -2.47 14.63
N PHE A 344 5.18 -2.33 15.72
CA PHE A 344 5.29 -3.15 16.91
C PHE A 344 3.89 -3.53 17.38
N CYS A 345 3.78 -4.73 17.92
CA CYS A 345 2.61 -5.21 18.66
C CYS A 345 3.07 -5.87 19.95
N GLY A 346 2.23 -5.82 20.99
CA GLY A 346 2.52 -6.40 22.29
C GLY A 346 1.46 -6.05 23.33
N ASP A 347 1.60 -6.65 24.50
CA ASP A 347 0.67 -6.55 25.63
C ASP A 347 0.54 -5.10 26.16
N THR A 348 -0.68 -4.71 26.55
CA THR A 348 -0.97 -3.43 27.19
C THR A 348 -0.41 -3.31 28.62
N GLU A 349 -0.09 -4.41 29.30
CA GLU A 349 0.60 -4.41 30.60
C GLU A 349 2.00 -3.79 30.50
N ASP A 350 2.74 -4.09 29.42
CA ASP A 350 4.07 -3.57 29.16
C ASP A 350 4.05 -2.18 28.49
N ARG A 351 3.05 -1.94 27.62
CA ARG A 351 2.85 -0.67 26.91
C ARG A 351 1.36 -0.27 26.89
N PRO A 352 0.88 0.44 27.92
CA PRO A 352 -0.55 0.76 28.07
C PRO A 352 -1.07 1.72 26.99
N PHE A 353 -0.18 2.47 26.35
CA PHE A 353 -0.46 3.28 25.17
C PHE A 353 0.80 3.42 24.32
N THR A 354 0.60 3.95 23.12
CA THR A 354 1.63 4.20 22.12
C THR A 354 1.63 5.66 21.69
N GLY A 355 2.78 6.12 21.22
CA GLY A 355 3.05 7.51 20.89
C GLY A 355 3.12 7.76 19.39
N VAL A 356 3.99 8.70 19.02
CA VAL A 356 4.26 9.04 17.61
C VAL A 356 5.39 8.18 17.09
N ALA A 357 5.22 7.60 15.90
CA ALA A 357 6.27 6.93 15.18
C ALA A 357 7.32 7.95 14.71
N GLY A 358 8.58 7.66 15.01
CA GLY A 358 9.72 8.49 14.67
C GLY A 358 10.25 8.27 13.25
N TYR A 359 11.09 9.19 12.79
CA TYR A 359 11.93 9.01 11.60
C TYR A 359 13.40 8.82 12.01
N ASN A 360 14.08 7.87 11.38
CA ASN A 360 15.47 7.47 11.60
C ASN A 360 15.83 7.18 13.07
N GLY A 361 14.89 6.60 13.83
CA GLY A 361 15.11 6.28 15.25
C GLY A 361 15.04 7.48 16.19
N ASN A 362 14.73 8.68 15.70
CA ASN A 362 14.32 9.80 16.54
C ASN A 362 12.86 9.57 16.95
N VAL A 363 12.67 8.91 18.09
CA VAL A 363 11.36 8.74 18.70
C VAL A 363 11.03 10.03 19.43
N ASP A 364 10.06 10.79 18.94
CA ASP A 364 9.38 11.75 19.80
C ASP A 364 8.46 10.95 20.72
N VAL A 365 8.98 10.62 21.90
CA VAL A 365 8.18 9.96 22.94
C VAL A 365 7.07 10.93 23.31
N ALA A 366 5.88 10.69 22.77
CA ALA A 366 4.72 11.38 23.27
C ALA A 366 4.49 10.88 24.69
N GLU A 367 4.64 11.76 25.69
CA GLU A 367 4.23 11.50 27.08
C GLU A 367 2.69 11.31 27.20
N SER A 368 1.97 11.22 26.09
CA SER A 368 0.52 11.12 26.01
C SER A 368 0.10 10.19 24.86
N PRO A 369 -1.02 9.46 25.02
CA PRO A 369 -1.55 8.58 23.98
C PRO A 369 -1.82 9.32 22.67
N VAL A 370 -1.35 8.76 21.56
CA VAL A 370 -1.67 9.24 20.20
C VAL A 370 -2.58 8.23 19.54
N GLN A 371 -3.71 8.71 19.02
CA GLN A 371 -4.69 7.85 18.39
C GLN A 371 -4.39 7.67 16.90
N SER A 372 -4.53 6.44 16.40
CA SER A 372 -4.65 6.19 14.96
C SER A 372 -5.97 6.75 14.44
N ARG A 373 -6.18 6.68 13.12
CA ARG A 373 -7.45 7.08 12.48
C ARG A 373 -8.66 6.34 13.05
N GLU A 374 -8.49 5.07 13.41
CA GLU A 374 -9.52 4.23 14.06
C GLU A 374 -9.64 4.46 15.57
N GLY A 375 -8.94 5.46 16.12
CA GLY A 375 -9.02 5.80 17.54
C GLY A 375 -8.20 4.88 18.45
N ARG A 376 -7.40 3.95 17.91
CA ARG A 376 -6.55 3.06 18.72
C ARG A 376 -5.36 3.83 19.29
N THR A 377 -5.07 3.63 20.56
CA THR A 377 -3.90 4.20 21.24
C THR A 377 -2.93 3.13 21.74
N ASP A 378 -3.26 1.86 21.60
CA ASP A 378 -2.47 0.71 22.03
C ASP A 378 -2.11 -0.17 20.81
N VAL A 379 -1.30 -1.21 21.03
CA VAL A 379 -0.85 -2.14 19.98
C VAL A 379 -1.06 -3.61 20.35
N GLU A 380 -1.97 -3.86 21.27
CA GLU A 380 -2.33 -5.22 21.67
C GLU A 380 -3.14 -5.89 20.57
N ASN A 381 -2.78 -7.14 20.25
CA ASN A 381 -3.39 -7.91 19.18
C ASN A 381 -3.29 -7.21 17.79
N CYS A 382 -2.21 -6.47 17.56
CA CYS A 382 -1.99 -5.69 16.33
C CYS A 382 -0.90 -6.28 15.42
N CYS A 383 -0.55 -7.56 15.57
CA CYS A 383 0.54 -8.18 14.81
C CYS A 383 0.20 -8.50 13.34
N TRP A 384 -0.92 -7.99 12.82
CA TRP A 384 -1.58 -8.42 11.59
C TRP A 384 -1.36 -7.46 10.40
N TRP A 385 -0.35 -6.58 10.45
CA TRP A 385 0.03 -5.70 9.34
C TRP A 385 0.51 -6.47 8.11
N GLY A 386 0.56 -5.76 6.97
CA GLY A 386 0.93 -6.36 5.69
C GLY A 386 2.35 -6.92 5.66
N ARG A 387 2.51 -8.15 5.17
CA ARG A 387 3.83 -8.77 4.93
C ARG A 387 3.95 -9.39 3.55
N GLY A 388 5.17 -9.36 3.01
CA GLY A 388 5.56 -10.04 1.77
C GLY A 388 5.55 -9.16 0.52
N VAL A 389 5.82 -9.78 -0.63
CA VAL A 389 5.84 -9.08 -1.93
C VAL A 389 4.46 -8.62 -2.38
N ILE A 390 3.40 -9.27 -1.91
CA ILE A 390 2.03 -8.77 -1.94
C ILE A 390 1.56 -8.72 -0.50
N PRO A 391 1.11 -7.57 0.03
CA PRO A 391 0.74 -7.44 1.43
C PRO A 391 -0.33 -8.45 1.85
N THR A 392 0.08 -9.45 2.63
CA THR A 392 -0.81 -10.34 3.37
C THR A 392 -1.08 -9.68 4.72
N ARG A 393 -2.31 -9.21 4.96
CA ARG A 393 -2.70 -8.43 6.15
C ARG A 393 -4.04 -8.90 6.70
N GLY A 394 -4.22 -8.76 8.00
CA GLY A 394 -5.46 -9.09 8.72
C GLY A 394 -5.61 -10.55 9.10
N VAL A 395 -6.40 -10.80 10.15
CA VAL A 395 -6.58 -12.14 10.76
C VAL A 395 -7.12 -13.18 9.78
N CYS A 396 -7.99 -12.77 8.86
CA CYS A 396 -8.51 -13.66 7.82
C CYS A 396 -7.40 -14.16 6.88
N GLN A 397 -6.61 -13.26 6.31
CA GLN A 397 -5.60 -13.64 5.31
C GLN A 397 -4.48 -14.48 5.92
N TYR A 398 -4.02 -14.15 7.13
CA TYR A 398 -3.08 -15.00 7.86
C TYR A 398 -3.68 -16.37 8.17
N GLY A 399 -4.96 -16.41 8.54
CA GLY A 399 -5.71 -17.63 8.81
C GLY A 399 -5.81 -18.54 7.59
N LYS A 400 -6.28 -17.99 6.46
CA LYS A 400 -6.35 -18.69 5.17
C LYS A 400 -4.97 -19.17 4.72
N LEU A 401 -3.93 -18.36 4.87
CA LEU A 401 -2.56 -18.74 4.54
C LEU A 401 -2.13 -19.98 5.36
N ASN A 402 -2.36 -19.95 6.66
CA ASN A 402 -2.05 -21.08 7.54
C ASN A 402 -2.89 -22.32 7.21
N TYR A 403 -4.19 -22.11 6.97
CA TYR A 403 -5.14 -23.14 6.61
C TYR A 403 -4.75 -23.83 5.31
N TYR A 404 -4.40 -23.10 4.25
CA TYR A 404 -4.15 -23.72 2.93
C TYR A 404 -2.75 -24.25 2.77
N ILE A 405 -1.73 -23.54 3.26
CA ILE A 405 -0.33 -23.88 2.95
C ILE A 405 0.60 -23.94 4.16
N GLY A 406 0.14 -23.58 5.36
CA GLY A 406 0.93 -23.56 6.58
C GLY A 406 0.84 -24.83 7.43
N ALA A 407 1.16 -24.69 8.72
CA ALA A 407 1.13 -25.77 9.70
C ALA A 407 -0.27 -26.37 9.89
N ARG A 408 -1.31 -25.54 9.84
CA ARG A 408 -2.70 -26.02 9.96
C ARG A 408 -3.09 -26.95 8.82
N ALA A 409 -2.65 -26.68 7.59
CA ALA A 409 -2.85 -27.61 6.46
C ALA A 409 -2.29 -29.00 6.76
N LYS A 410 -1.07 -29.06 7.29
CA LYS A 410 -0.39 -30.31 7.68
C LYS A 410 -1.11 -31.01 8.84
N GLU A 411 -1.50 -30.25 9.87
CA GLU A 411 -2.21 -30.78 11.05
C GLU A 411 -3.53 -31.46 10.66
N GLU A 412 -4.27 -30.86 9.73
CA GLU A 412 -5.51 -31.40 9.18
C GLU A 412 -5.27 -32.49 8.11
N GLY A 413 -4.03 -32.95 7.92
CA GLY A 413 -3.68 -34.05 7.01
C GLY A 413 -3.67 -33.69 5.53
N ARG A 414 -3.71 -32.40 5.17
CA ARG A 414 -3.64 -31.92 3.78
C ARG A 414 -2.19 -31.69 3.36
N GLU A 415 -1.94 -31.73 2.05
CA GLU A 415 -0.64 -31.33 1.51
C GLU A 415 -0.43 -29.82 1.72
N ALA A 416 0.71 -29.46 2.34
CA ALA A 416 1.06 -28.09 2.67
C ALA A 416 2.40 -27.73 2.04
N LEU A 417 2.50 -26.55 1.41
CA LEU A 417 3.76 -26.08 0.84
C LEU A 417 4.77 -25.64 1.92
N LEU A 418 4.27 -25.15 3.05
CA LEU A 418 5.03 -24.60 4.17
C LEU A 418 4.57 -25.26 5.49
N PRO A 419 4.68 -26.61 5.58
CA PRO A 419 4.03 -27.43 6.62
C PRO A 419 4.51 -27.12 8.05
N ASP A 420 5.66 -26.48 8.21
CA ASP A 420 6.26 -26.26 9.52
C ASP A 420 6.06 -24.84 10.03
N ILE A 421 5.46 -23.95 9.22
CA ILE A 421 5.23 -22.55 9.58
C ILE A 421 3.78 -22.37 10.01
N ASP A 422 3.57 -22.06 11.27
CA ASP A 422 2.29 -21.57 11.77
C ASP A 422 2.23 -20.05 11.60
N PHE A 423 1.52 -19.61 10.57
CA PHE A 423 1.39 -18.18 10.26
C PHE A 423 0.51 -17.41 11.25
N CYS A 424 -0.29 -18.11 12.07
CA CYS A 424 -1.09 -17.46 13.10
C CYS A 424 -0.28 -17.14 14.34
N THR A 425 0.74 -17.93 14.67
CA THR A 425 1.61 -17.68 15.84
C THR A 425 2.96 -17.05 15.46
N SER A 426 3.37 -17.19 14.20
CA SER A 426 4.64 -16.68 13.69
C SER A 426 4.51 -15.93 12.35
N PRO A 427 3.66 -14.89 12.26
CA PRO A 427 3.44 -14.15 11.01
C PRO A 427 4.71 -13.51 10.42
N GLN A 428 5.70 -13.19 11.25
CA GLN A 428 7.01 -12.67 10.84
C GLN A 428 7.80 -13.60 9.92
N MET A 429 7.47 -14.91 9.90
CA MET A 429 8.16 -15.89 9.06
C MET A 429 7.99 -15.61 7.56
N ILE A 430 6.92 -14.91 7.15
CA ILE A 430 6.76 -14.42 5.77
C ILE A 430 7.98 -13.61 5.33
N CYS A 431 8.53 -12.82 6.25
CA CYS A 431 9.64 -11.90 6.01
C CYS A 431 11.01 -12.48 6.39
N SER A 432 11.09 -13.77 6.76
CA SER A 432 12.36 -14.42 7.08
C SER A 432 13.28 -14.45 5.85
N ILE A 433 14.53 -14.03 6.05
CA ILE A 433 15.56 -14.04 5.00
C ILE A 433 16.26 -15.40 4.86
N GLU A 434 16.02 -16.33 5.80
CA GLU A 434 16.65 -17.66 5.80
C GLU A 434 16.10 -18.54 4.68
N ASP A 435 14.83 -18.36 4.31
CA ASP A 435 14.21 -19.02 3.17
C ASP A 435 13.44 -17.99 2.32
N GLY A 436 14.18 -17.34 1.42
CA GLY A 436 13.64 -16.31 0.53
C GLY A 436 12.56 -16.79 -0.45
N ASN A 437 12.21 -18.08 -0.47
CA ASN A 437 11.05 -18.55 -1.21
C ASN A 437 9.74 -18.40 -0.42
N VAL A 438 9.76 -18.32 0.91
CA VAL A 438 8.54 -18.15 1.73
C VAL A 438 7.83 -16.86 1.32
N GLU A 439 8.58 -15.76 1.22
CA GLU A 439 8.07 -14.45 0.78
C GLU A 439 7.41 -14.52 -0.61
N TRP A 440 8.01 -15.28 -1.55
CA TRP A 440 7.46 -15.44 -2.89
C TRP A 440 6.23 -16.35 -2.94
N ILE A 441 6.28 -17.50 -2.26
CA ILE A 441 5.16 -18.46 -2.23
C ILE A 441 3.95 -17.83 -1.57
N THR A 442 4.12 -17.11 -0.46
CA THR A 442 3.05 -16.40 0.25
C THR A 442 2.45 -15.29 -0.60
N GLY A 443 3.27 -14.47 -1.27
CA GLY A 443 2.77 -13.44 -2.18
C GLY A 443 2.02 -14.01 -3.39
N LEU A 444 2.55 -15.06 -4.01
CA LEU A 444 1.88 -15.76 -5.12
C LEU A 444 0.58 -16.43 -4.65
N TRP A 445 0.57 -17.02 -3.45
CA TRP A 445 -0.66 -17.55 -2.84
C TRP A 445 -1.68 -16.44 -2.64
N ARG A 446 -1.30 -15.29 -2.07
CA ARG A 446 -2.19 -14.13 -1.86
C ARG A 446 -2.78 -13.62 -3.18
N TRP A 447 -2.00 -13.67 -4.26
CA TRP A 447 -2.49 -13.36 -5.61
C TRP A 447 -3.49 -14.40 -6.10
N VAL A 448 -3.18 -15.69 -5.95
CA VAL A 448 -4.07 -16.78 -6.38
C VAL A 448 -5.38 -16.78 -5.59
N ASP A 449 -5.34 -16.63 -4.27
CA ASP A 449 -6.50 -16.71 -3.37
C ASP A 449 -7.39 -15.48 -3.39
N GLY A 450 -6.83 -14.27 -3.52
CA GLY A 450 -7.59 -13.04 -3.35
C GLY A 450 -7.63 -12.10 -4.56
N VAL A 451 -6.89 -12.37 -5.63
CA VAL A 451 -6.91 -11.53 -6.86
C VAL A 451 -7.36 -12.34 -8.06
N GLN A 452 -6.71 -13.47 -8.30
CA GLN A 452 -6.95 -14.29 -9.48
C GLN A 452 -8.33 -14.96 -9.47
N THR A 453 -8.77 -15.42 -8.30
CA THR A 453 -10.07 -16.02 -8.01
C THR A 453 -11.19 -15.00 -7.86
N TYR A 454 -10.90 -13.70 -7.89
CA TYR A 454 -11.90 -12.67 -7.70
C TYR A 454 -12.98 -12.76 -8.78
N ASP A 455 -14.20 -13.07 -8.34
CA ASP A 455 -15.36 -13.30 -9.20
C ASP A 455 -16.61 -12.71 -8.55
N ASP A 456 -16.95 -11.51 -8.98
CA ASP A 456 -18.20 -10.81 -8.65
C ASP A 456 -19.18 -10.94 -9.84
N PRO A 457 -20.50 -10.98 -9.62
CA PRO A 457 -21.48 -11.03 -10.71
C PRO A 457 -21.28 -9.98 -11.81
N GLU A 458 -20.76 -8.80 -11.47
CA GLU A 458 -20.51 -7.70 -12.39
C GLU A 458 -19.05 -7.69 -12.91
N TRP A 459 -18.11 -8.28 -12.17
CA TRP A 459 -16.68 -8.19 -12.48
C TRP A 459 -15.87 -9.44 -12.11
N SER A 460 -15.17 -10.02 -13.08
CA SER A 460 -14.39 -11.26 -12.92
C SER A 460 -12.95 -11.08 -13.38
N TYR A 461 -11.97 -11.32 -12.51
CA TYR A 461 -10.56 -11.01 -12.79
C TYR A 461 -10.05 -11.69 -14.05
N ILE A 462 -10.23 -13.02 -14.18
CA ILE A 462 -9.73 -13.77 -15.33
C ILE A 462 -10.38 -13.30 -16.63
N ARG A 463 -11.69 -12.97 -16.60
CA ARG A 463 -12.39 -12.45 -17.78
C ARG A 463 -11.83 -11.10 -18.20
N GLN A 464 -11.65 -10.20 -17.24
CA GLN A 464 -11.17 -8.85 -17.47
C GLN A 464 -9.69 -8.83 -17.88
N LEU A 465 -8.87 -9.73 -17.34
CA LEU A 465 -7.49 -9.95 -17.78
C LEU A 465 -7.42 -10.32 -19.27
N ASN A 466 -8.25 -11.27 -19.72
CA ASN A 466 -8.31 -11.65 -21.12
C ASN A 466 -8.73 -10.47 -22.01
N GLN A 467 -9.75 -9.69 -21.59
CA GLN A 467 -10.18 -8.50 -22.33
C GLN A 467 -9.08 -7.42 -22.38
N PHE A 468 -8.36 -7.21 -21.29
CA PHE A 468 -7.26 -6.26 -21.22
C PHE A 468 -6.12 -6.63 -22.19
N VAL A 469 -5.76 -7.92 -22.27
CA VAL A 469 -4.81 -8.45 -23.25
C VAL A 469 -5.30 -8.20 -24.68
N MET A 470 -6.55 -8.60 -24.98
CA MET A 470 -7.15 -8.45 -26.32
C MET A 470 -7.29 -6.97 -26.73
N GLY A 471 -7.55 -6.08 -25.78
CA GLY A 471 -7.61 -4.63 -25.94
C GLY A 471 -6.24 -3.96 -26.13
N GLY A 472 -5.16 -4.73 -26.07
CA GLY A 472 -3.80 -4.24 -26.25
C GLY A 472 -3.27 -3.43 -25.07
N MET A 473 -3.70 -3.78 -23.84
CA MET A 473 -3.20 -3.24 -22.56
C MET A 473 -3.32 -1.71 -22.44
N ARG A 474 -4.48 -1.14 -22.77
CA ARG A 474 -4.70 0.33 -22.75
C ARG A 474 -5.69 0.80 -21.70
N ASP A 475 -6.46 -0.12 -21.13
CA ASP A 475 -7.47 0.21 -20.14
C ASP A 475 -6.81 0.47 -18.78
N VAL A 476 -6.69 1.75 -18.41
CA VAL A 476 -6.09 2.12 -17.11
C VAL A 476 -7.03 1.78 -15.95
N SER A 477 -8.35 1.81 -16.19
CA SER A 477 -9.34 1.45 -15.17
C SER A 477 -9.19 -0.01 -14.71
N PHE A 478 -8.74 -0.90 -15.59
CA PHE A 478 -8.40 -2.27 -15.20
C PHE A 478 -7.28 -2.32 -14.15
N ILE A 479 -6.24 -1.48 -14.27
CA ILE A 479 -5.14 -1.43 -13.30
C ILE A 479 -5.58 -0.82 -11.97
N GLU A 480 -6.47 0.17 -12.00
CA GLU A 480 -7.10 0.76 -10.81
C GLU A 480 -7.89 -0.30 -10.04
N VAL A 481 -8.75 -1.04 -10.74
CA VAL A 481 -9.57 -2.10 -10.16
C VAL A 481 -8.71 -3.21 -9.56
N VAL A 482 -7.68 -3.69 -10.27
CA VAL A 482 -6.75 -4.70 -9.74
C VAL A 482 -6.03 -4.17 -8.50
N SER A 483 -5.66 -2.89 -8.47
CA SER A 483 -5.04 -2.27 -7.29
C SER A 483 -6.01 -2.19 -6.10
N GLY A 484 -7.29 -1.93 -6.35
CA GLY A 484 -8.37 -2.00 -5.35
C GLY A 484 -8.50 -3.42 -4.76
N ILE A 485 -8.51 -4.45 -5.61
CA ILE A 485 -8.60 -5.85 -5.15
C ILE A 485 -7.38 -6.24 -4.31
N VAL A 486 -6.18 -5.81 -4.70
CA VAL A 486 -4.94 -6.09 -3.96
C VAL A 486 -4.92 -5.38 -2.59
N SER A 487 -5.28 -4.09 -2.56
CA SER A 487 -5.19 -3.25 -1.35
C SER A 487 -6.34 -3.45 -0.38
N GLN A 488 -7.56 -3.63 -0.91
CA GLN A 488 -8.81 -3.53 -0.16
C GLN A 488 -9.71 -4.77 -0.30
N GLY A 489 -9.44 -5.66 -1.25
CA GLY A 489 -10.18 -6.92 -1.41
C GLY A 489 -11.43 -6.84 -2.29
N CYS A 490 -11.69 -5.71 -2.96
CA CYS A 490 -12.82 -5.58 -3.88
C CYS A 490 -12.51 -4.71 -5.10
N HIS A 491 -13.31 -4.88 -6.16
CA HIS A 491 -13.15 -4.17 -7.42
C HIS A 491 -13.67 -2.72 -7.41
N ALA A 492 -14.54 -2.38 -6.46
CA ALA A 492 -15.15 -1.05 -6.32
C ALA A 492 -15.11 -0.58 -4.84
N PRO A 493 -13.96 -0.08 -4.36
CA PRO A 493 -13.87 0.42 -2.99
C PRO A 493 -14.73 1.68 -2.73
N PRO A 494 -15.18 1.93 -1.48
CA PRO A 494 -14.97 1.08 -0.30
C PRO A 494 -15.73 -0.24 -0.40
N CYS A 495 -15.13 -1.33 0.07
CA CYS A 495 -15.73 -2.65 0.02
C CYS A 495 -16.97 -2.72 0.93
N GLU A 496 -17.91 -3.60 0.62
CA GLU A 496 -19.17 -3.70 1.35
C GLU A 496 -18.93 -3.85 2.86
N GLY A 497 -19.56 -2.98 3.66
CA GLY A 497 -19.37 -2.94 5.13
C GLY A 497 -18.17 -2.13 5.62
N GLY A 498 -17.30 -1.65 4.73
CA GLY A 498 -16.18 -0.77 5.05
C GLY A 498 -16.47 0.70 4.77
N SER A 499 -15.97 1.59 5.62
CA SER A 499 -15.87 3.04 5.35
C SER A 499 -14.45 3.48 4.98
N ALA A 500 -13.48 2.56 5.10
CA ALA A 500 -12.07 2.81 4.87
C ALA A 500 -11.72 2.67 3.39
N VAL A 501 -10.88 3.59 2.89
CA VAL A 501 -10.34 3.54 1.53
C VAL A 501 -8.86 3.81 1.61
N GLU A 502 -8.03 2.82 1.25
CA GLU A 502 -6.62 3.07 0.97
C GLU A 502 -6.57 3.98 -0.27
N VAL A 503 -5.99 5.18 -0.13
CA VAL A 503 -5.86 6.12 -1.25
C VAL A 503 -4.79 5.58 -2.19
N VAL A 504 -5.23 4.91 -3.25
CA VAL A 504 -4.34 4.37 -4.28
C VAL A 504 -3.99 5.47 -5.27
N ASP A 505 -2.70 5.76 -5.43
CA ASP A 505 -2.22 6.60 -6.53
C ASP A 505 -2.30 5.83 -7.86
N THR A 506 -3.44 5.94 -8.52
CA THR A 506 -3.74 5.38 -9.84
C THR A 506 -2.64 5.65 -10.86
N ARG A 507 -2.10 6.88 -10.87
CA ARG A 507 -1.06 7.26 -11.84
C ARG A 507 0.21 6.48 -11.56
N GLN A 508 0.62 6.40 -10.29
CA GLN A 508 1.79 5.61 -9.90
C GLN A 508 1.61 4.12 -10.23
N ARG A 509 0.43 3.54 -9.96
CA ARG A 509 0.13 2.13 -10.31
C ARG A 509 0.23 1.87 -11.81
N TRP A 510 -0.23 2.79 -12.64
CA TRP A 510 -0.08 2.72 -14.09
C TRP A 510 1.39 2.83 -14.53
N GLU A 511 2.17 3.73 -13.93
CA GLU A 511 3.61 3.84 -14.20
C GLU A 511 4.37 2.57 -13.80
N ASP A 512 4.01 1.96 -12.67
CA ASP A 512 4.60 0.70 -12.20
C ASP A 512 4.28 -0.46 -13.15
N PHE A 513 3.03 -0.55 -13.62
CA PHE A 513 2.65 -1.50 -14.67
C PHE A 513 3.49 -1.32 -15.94
N LYS A 514 3.60 -0.08 -16.45
CA LYS A 514 4.42 0.23 -17.64
C LYS A 514 5.88 -0.13 -17.45
N LEU A 515 6.44 0.16 -16.28
CA LEU A 515 7.82 -0.18 -15.92
C LEU A 515 8.05 -1.70 -16.01
N VAL A 516 7.17 -2.49 -15.41
CA VAL A 516 7.29 -3.96 -15.41
C VAL A 516 7.07 -4.51 -16.82
N ALA A 517 6.03 -4.08 -17.52
CA ALA A 517 5.76 -4.52 -18.89
C ALA A 517 6.94 -4.23 -19.84
N LYS A 518 7.52 -3.01 -19.76
CA LYS A 518 8.73 -2.65 -20.52
C LYS A 518 9.94 -3.50 -20.14
N THR A 519 10.08 -3.83 -18.86
CA THR A 519 11.15 -4.71 -18.37
C THR A 519 11.06 -6.12 -18.96
N PHE A 520 9.84 -6.56 -19.27
CA PHE A 520 9.53 -7.81 -19.96
C PHE A 520 9.58 -7.68 -21.49
N GLY A 521 9.97 -6.51 -22.03
CA GLY A 521 10.03 -6.28 -23.47
C GLY A 521 8.67 -6.09 -24.15
N LEU A 522 7.61 -5.84 -23.38
CA LEU A 522 6.27 -5.58 -23.93
C LEU A 522 6.06 -4.07 -24.17
N PRO A 523 5.69 -3.66 -25.40
CA PRO A 523 5.40 -2.26 -25.70
C PRO A 523 4.01 -1.88 -25.17
N VAL A 524 3.93 -1.17 -24.05
CA VAL A 524 2.68 -0.51 -23.60
C VAL A 524 2.57 0.83 -24.31
N LYS A 525 1.48 1.06 -25.05
CA LYS A 525 1.23 2.35 -25.72
C LYS A 525 0.91 3.40 -24.66
N SER A 526 1.49 4.59 -24.79
CA SER A 526 1.13 5.72 -23.94
C SER A 526 -0.36 6.05 -24.12
N VAL A 527 -1.10 6.02 -23.02
CA VAL A 527 -2.46 6.55 -22.93
C VAL A 527 -2.33 7.96 -22.36
N GLN A 528 -2.96 8.96 -22.98
CA GLN A 528 -3.13 10.28 -22.37
C GLN A 528 -4.13 10.10 -21.23
N LEU A 529 -3.63 10.21 -20.00
CA LEU A 529 -4.42 10.18 -18.77
C LEU A 529 -4.99 11.55 -18.46
#